data_AF-A0A1Z4JDP3-F1
#
_entry.id   AF-A0A1Z4JDP3-F1
#
_cell.length_a   1.000
_cell.length_b   1.000
_cell.length_c   1.000
_cell.angle_alpha   90.00
_cell.angle_beta   90.00
_cell.angle_gamma   90.00
#
_symmetry.space_group_name_H-M   'P 1'
#
loop_
_entity.id
_entity.type
_entity.pdbx_description
1 polymer ?
#
loop_
_entity_poly.entity_id
_entity_poly.type
_entity_poly.pdbx_seq_one_letter_code
_entity_poly.pdbx_strand_id
1 'polypeptide(L)'
;MNCKHCDRITTNPAFCSLSCAASFNNRKFPKKKTAKAKSCKHCRIQIFGRRTTCDDCNPSYVDWTRLTLSELKARAKYQHSARVRQVARHIYRQSNRPKCCVVCEYDKHYEVCHIKPIQEFSDLTPIAIINDLNNLVALCPNHHWEFDHGLLTL
;
A
#
# COMPACT_ATOMS: atom_id res chain seq x y z
N MET A 1 21.22 1.93 41.04
CA MET A 1 20.14 2.93 40.87
C MET A 1 18.89 2.25 40.34
N ASN A 2 17.68 2.79 40.53
CA ASN A 2 16.44 2.03 40.26
C ASN A 2 15.72 2.53 39.00
N CYS A 3 15.08 1.60 38.28
CA CYS A 3 14.28 1.91 37.11
C CYS A 3 13.00 2.67 37.50
N LYS A 4 12.74 3.83 36.87
CA LYS A 4 11.54 4.66 37.12
C LYS A 4 10.19 3.98 36.79
N HIS A 5 10.21 2.80 36.19
CA HIS A 5 9.00 2.06 35.80
C HIS A 5 8.72 0.83 36.68
N CYS A 6 9.74 0.02 36.96
CA CYS A 6 9.60 -1.28 37.62
C CYS A 6 10.48 -1.44 38.87
N ASP A 7 11.15 -0.36 39.29
CA ASP A 7 11.97 -0.23 40.50
C ASP A 7 13.15 -1.21 40.64
N ARG A 8 13.41 -2.04 39.62
CA ARG A 8 14.58 -2.93 39.58
C ARG A 8 15.87 -2.13 39.52
N ILE A 9 16.90 -2.65 40.19
CA ILE A 9 18.26 -2.13 40.11
C ILE A 9 18.72 -2.21 38.65
N THR A 10 19.24 -1.10 38.15
CA THR A 10 19.77 -0.97 36.80
C THR A 10 21.02 -0.11 36.80
N THR A 11 21.86 -0.31 35.79
CA THR A 11 23.02 0.53 35.47
C THR A 11 22.63 1.75 34.62
N ASN A 12 21.43 1.76 34.03
CA ASN A 12 20.95 2.87 33.20
C ASN A 12 20.33 3.99 34.06
N PRO A 13 20.67 5.27 33.80
CA PRO A 13 20.17 6.47 34.47
C PRO A 13 18.65 6.60 34.71
N ALA A 14 17.80 5.91 33.95
CA ALA A 14 16.35 6.07 34.09
C ALA A 14 15.54 4.78 33.97
N PHE A 15 15.91 3.87 33.07
CA PHE A 15 15.10 2.68 32.77
C PHE A 15 15.95 1.46 32.47
N CYS A 16 15.53 0.28 32.96
CA CYS A 16 16.26 -0.96 32.74
C CYS A 16 16.12 -1.55 31.32
N SER A 17 15.16 -1.06 30.51
CA SER A 17 14.93 -1.51 29.14
C SER A 17 14.14 -0.48 28.33
N LEU A 18 14.17 -0.61 27.00
CA LEU A 18 13.30 0.14 26.08
C LEU A 18 11.81 -0.09 26.39
N SER A 19 11.44 -1.30 26.79
CA SER A 19 10.06 -1.65 27.18
C SER A 19 9.62 -0.91 28.44
N CYS A 20 10.50 -0.77 29.44
CA CYS A 20 10.21 -0.01 30.65
C CYS A 20 10.11 1.50 30.38
N ALA A 21 11.00 2.04 29.54
CA ALA A 21 10.92 3.42 29.09
C ALA A 21 9.61 3.69 28.32
N ALA A 22 9.25 2.81 27.39
CA ALA A 22 8.02 2.92 26.60
C ALA A 22 6.77 2.84 27.47
N SER A 23 6.70 1.88 28.40
CA SER A 23 5.54 1.71 29.29
C SER A 23 5.34 2.89 30.23
N PHE A 24 6.44 3.40 30.82
CA PHE A 24 6.40 4.61 31.63
C PHE A 24 5.96 5.83 30.81
N ASN A 25 6.54 6.04 29.63
CA ASN A 25 6.21 7.18 28.77
C ASN A 25 4.79 7.09 28.21
N ASN A 26 4.31 5.91 27.81
CA ASN A 26 2.95 5.72 27.34
C ASN A 26 1.90 5.96 28.43
N ARG A 27 2.23 5.67 29.70
CA ARG A 27 1.37 5.98 30.86
C ARG A 27 1.39 7.48 31.19
N LYS A 28 2.57 8.10 31.19
CA LYS A 28 2.75 9.52 31.56
C LYS A 28 2.27 10.47 30.45
N PHE A 29 2.45 10.07 29.20
CA PHE A 29 2.06 10.81 27.99
C PHE A 29 1.16 9.92 27.13
N PRO A 30 -0.09 9.69 27.55
CA PRO A 30 -1.01 8.84 26.81
C PRO A 30 -1.20 9.39 25.39
N LYS A 31 -1.18 8.49 24.40
CA LYS A 31 -1.43 8.87 23.01
C LYS A 31 -2.79 9.55 22.92
N LYS A 32 -2.84 10.73 22.30
CA LYS A 32 -4.11 11.42 22.03
C LYS A 32 -5.03 10.45 21.28
N LYS A 33 -6.29 10.33 21.72
CA LYS A 33 -7.34 9.60 20.99
C LYS A 33 -7.33 10.09 19.53
N THR A 34 -7.48 9.16 18.58
CA THR A 34 -7.38 9.41 17.14
C THR A 34 -8.15 10.68 16.73
N ALA A 35 -7.61 11.41 15.76
CA ALA A 35 -8.20 12.67 15.30
C ALA A 35 -9.68 12.46 14.99
N LYS A 36 -10.54 13.23 15.69
CA LYS A 36 -11.99 13.23 15.50
C LYS A 36 -12.31 13.44 14.01
N ALA A 37 -13.46 12.91 13.57
CA ALA A 37 -14.01 13.25 12.27
C ALA A 37 -14.09 14.78 12.14
N LYS A 38 -13.65 15.31 11.01
CA LYS A 38 -13.69 16.73 10.65
C LYS A 38 -14.49 16.87 9.37
N SER A 39 -14.84 18.09 9.01
CA SER A 39 -15.45 18.38 7.71
C SER A 39 -14.40 18.89 6.73
N CYS A 40 -14.55 18.54 5.44
CA CYS A 40 -13.77 19.13 4.36
C CYS A 40 -13.92 20.66 4.36
N LYS A 41 -12.81 21.39 4.20
CA LYS A 41 -12.81 22.86 4.17
C LYS A 41 -13.64 23.48 3.02
N HIS A 42 -13.90 22.73 1.95
CA HIS A 42 -14.59 23.23 0.76
C HIS A 42 -16.04 22.73 0.66
N CYS A 43 -16.26 21.41 0.74
CA CYS A 43 -17.57 20.79 0.54
C CYS A 43 -18.25 20.26 1.81
N ARG A 44 -17.61 20.44 2.98
CA ARG A 44 -18.09 20.01 4.31
C ARG A 44 -18.37 18.52 4.53
N ILE A 45 -18.12 17.66 3.53
CA ILE A 45 -18.18 16.19 3.68
C ILE A 45 -17.27 15.73 4.83
N GLN A 46 -17.71 14.70 5.55
CA GLN A 46 -16.96 14.13 6.67
C GLN A 46 -15.66 13.49 6.18
N ILE A 47 -14.54 13.90 6.78
CA ILE A 47 -13.19 13.42 6.54
C ILE A 47 -12.54 12.98 7.85
N PHE A 48 -11.57 12.06 7.76
CA PHE A 48 -10.94 11.43 8.92
C PHE A 48 -9.45 11.76 9.02
N GLY A 49 -8.90 11.59 10.23
CA GLY A 49 -7.46 11.72 10.46
C GLY A 49 -6.97 13.18 10.40
N ARG A 50 -5.82 13.39 9.75
CA ARG A 50 -5.17 14.70 9.62
C ARG A 50 -5.60 15.48 8.36
N ARG A 51 -6.47 14.90 7.54
CA ARG A 51 -6.92 15.51 6.28
C ARG A 51 -7.64 16.84 6.54
N THR A 52 -7.48 17.78 5.63
CA THR A 52 -8.22 19.06 5.63
C THR A 52 -9.21 19.17 4.47
N THR A 53 -9.06 18.34 3.45
CA THR A 53 -9.88 18.30 2.24
C THR A 53 -10.25 16.85 1.89
N CYS A 54 -11.43 16.65 1.30
CA CYS A 54 -11.83 15.36 0.72
C CYS A 54 -11.03 15.07 -0.56
N ASP A 55 -11.20 13.89 -1.13
CA ASP A 55 -10.50 13.48 -2.35
C ASP A 55 -10.86 14.39 -3.54
N ASP A 56 -12.14 14.74 -3.70
CA ASP A 56 -12.61 15.59 -4.81
C ASP A 56 -12.12 17.05 -4.71
N CYS A 57 -12.03 17.60 -3.49
CA CYS A 57 -11.58 18.96 -3.27
C CYS A 57 -10.06 19.08 -3.09
N ASN A 58 -9.31 17.97 -3.14
CA ASN A 58 -7.87 17.99 -3.04
C ASN A 58 -7.26 18.07 -4.45
N PRO A 59 -6.71 19.22 -4.87
CA PRO A 59 -6.15 19.37 -6.22
C PRO A 59 -4.94 18.46 -6.48
N SER A 60 -4.28 17.98 -5.42
CA SER A 60 -3.17 17.04 -5.52
C SER A 60 -3.61 15.58 -5.53
N TYR A 61 -4.90 15.31 -5.28
CA TYR A 61 -5.42 13.95 -5.35
C TYR A 61 -5.58 13.53 -6.81
N VAL A 62 -5.08 12.35 -7.13
CA VAL A 62 -5.21 11.75 -8.46
C VAL A 62 -5.78 10.36 -8.27
N ASP A 63 -6.99 10.14 -8.79
CA ASP A 63 -7.53 8.80 -8.96
C ASP A 63 -6.88 8.15 -10.20
N TRP A 64 -5.85 7.35 -9.96
CA TRP A 64 -5.11 6.67 -11.01
C TRP A 64 -5.92 5.61 -11.74
N THR A 65 -7.02 5.13 -11.17
CA THR A 65 -7.86 4.08 -11.80
C THR A 65 -8.68 4.62 -12.96
N ARG A 66 -9.03 5.91 -12.90
CA ARG A 66 -9.85 6.60 -13.92
C ARG A 66 -9.06 7.12 -15.11
N LEU A 67 -7.73 7.16 -15.01
CA LEU A 67 -6.89 7.63 -16.11
C LEU A 67 -6.77 6.55 -17.18
N THR A 68 -6.53 6.99 -18.40
CA THR A 68 -5.99 6.18 -19.48
C THR A 68 -4.48 6.02 -19.35
N LEU A 69 -3.90 5.05 -20.07
CA LEU A 69 -2.46 4.83 -20.10
C LEU A 69 -1.71 6.07 -20.63
N SER A 70 -2.25 6.77 -21.63
CA SER A 70 -1.67 8.01 -22.18
C SER A 70 -1.63 9.15 -21.16
N GLU A 71 -2.74 9.40 -20.44
CA GLU A 71 -2.79 10.42 -19.39
C GLU A 71 -1.82 10.12 -18.25
N LEU A 72 -1.69 8.84 -17.89
CA LEU A 72 -0.74 8.41 -16.88
C LEU A 72 0.70 8.60 -17.36
N LYS A 73 1.01 8.25 -18.62
CA LYS A 73 2.32 8.53 -19.25
C LYS A 73 2.64 10.03 -19.26
N ALA A 74 1.67 10.89 -19.53
CA ALA A 74 1.86 12.34 -19.49
C ALA A 74 2.19 12.84 -18.07
N ARG A 75 1.52 12.32 -17.04
CA ARG A 75 1.75 12.71 -15.64
C ARG A 75 3.01 12.10 -15.01
N ALA A 76 3.41 10.91 -15.45
CA ALA A 76 4.47 10.11 -14.86
C ALA A 76 5.41 9.51 -15.92
N LYS A 77 5.96 10.35 -16.81
CA LYS A 77 6.76 9.96 -17.99
C LYS A 77 7.68 8.76 -17.76
N TYR A 78 8.54 8.82 -16.76
CA TYR A 78 9.55 7.78 -16.48
C TYR A 78 9.07 6.65 -15.56
N GLN A 79 7.95 6.85 -14.86
CA GLN A 79 7.50 5.96 -13.79
C GLN A 79 6.10 5.39 -14.05
N HIS A 80 5.61 5.49 -15.29
CA HIS A 80 4.25 5.12 -15.64
C HIS A 80 3.98 3.63 -15.35
N SER A 81 4.85 2.73 -15.81
CA SER A 81 4.72 1.29 -15.55
C SER A 81 4.80 0.95 -14.06
N ALA A 82 5.68 1.65 -13.31
CA ALA A 82 5.77 1.48 -11.86
C ALA A 82 4.48 1.89 -11.15
N ARG A 83 3.82 2.96 -11.62
CA ARG A 83 2.53 3.42 -11.10
C ARG A 83 1.42 2.42 -11.40
N VAL A 84 1.35 1.90 -12.61
CA VAL A 84 0.37 0.85 -12.99
C VAL A 84 0.51 -0.37 -12.07
N ARG A 85 1.74 -0.87 -11.89
CA ARG A 85 2.04 -1.99 -10.97
C ARG A 85 1.73 -1.68 -9.50
N GLN A 86 1.89 -0.43 -9.07
CA GLN A 86 1.51 -0.03 -7.71
C GLN A 86 -0.01 -0.14 -7.50
N VAL A 87 -0.80 0.34 -8.48
CA VAL A 87 -2.26 0.24 -8.45
C VAL A 87 -2.70 -1.22 -8.50
N ALA A 88 -2.12 -2.04 -9.38
CA ALA A 88 -2.38 -3.49 -9.46
C ALA A 88 -2.21 -4.19 -8.10
N ARG A 89 -1.05 -3.97 -7.44
CA ARG A 89 -0.78 -4.55 -6.12
C ARG A 89 -1.79 -4.11 -5.06
N HIS A 90 -2.24 -2.86 -5.11
CA HIS A 90 -3.24 -2.35 -4.18
C HIS A 90 -4.59 -3.04 -4.38
N ILE A 91 -5.08 -3.08 -5.62
CA ILE A 91 -6.36 -3.71 -5.99
C ILE A 91 -6.34 -5.21 -5.63
N TYR A 92 -5.26 -5.91 -5.98
CA TYR A 92 -5.14 -7.35 -5.69
C TYR A 92 -5.18 -7.64 -4.18
N ARG A 93 -4.44 -6.86 -3.37
CA ARG A 93 -4.43 -7.01 -1.90
C ARG A 93 -5.78 -6.79 -1.25
N GLN A 94 -6.60 -5.90 -1.81
CA GLN A 94 -7.96 -5.62 -1.33
C GLN A 94 -8.99 -6.65 -1.79
N SER A 95 -8.64 -7.49 -2.76
CA SER A 95 -9.53 -8.51 -3.31
C SER A 95 -9.58 -9.78 -2.45
N ASN A 96 -10.55 -10.65 -2.76
CA ASN A 96 -10.66 -11.98 -2.19
C ASN A 96 -9.81 -13.03 -2.91
N ARG A 97 -8.95 -12.65 -3.89
CA ARG A 97 -8.07 -13.59 -4.58
C ARG A 97 -7.04 -14.21 -3.62
N PRO A 98 -6.54 -15.43 -3.89
CA PRO A 98 -5.48 -16.07 -3.10
C PRO A 98 -4.22 -15.19 -3.04
N LYS A 99 -3.58 -15.12 -1.87
CA LYS A 99 -2.35 -14.34 -1.64
C LYS A 99 -1.11 -15.26 -1.61
N CYS A 100 -1.08 -16.19 -2.54
CA CYS A 100 -0.04 -17.21 -2.69
C CYS A 100 0.22 -17.42 -4.19
N CYS A 101 1.34 -18.07 -4.51
CA CYS A 101 1.62 -18.45 -5.89
C CYS A 101 0.54 -19.40 -6.42
N VAL A 102 -0.05 -19.11 -7.58
CA VAL A 102 -1.07 -20.00 -8.18
C VAL A 102 -0.49 -21.32 -8.68
N VAL A 103 0.82 -21.40 -8.93
CA VAL A 103 1.48 -22.59 -9.50
C VAL A 103 1.94 -23.56 -8.42
N CYS A 104 2.61 -23.07 -7.38
CA CYS A 104 3.20 -23.92 -6.32
C CYS A 104 2.66 -23.65 -4.92
N GLU A 105 1.64 -22.80 -4.79
CA GLU A 105 0.95 -22.50 -3.54
C GLU A 105 1.80 -21.82 -2.44
N TYR A 106 3.05 -21.43 -2.75
CA TYR A 106 3.91 -20.73 -1.79
C TYR A 106 3.24 -19.45 -1.26
N ASP A 107 3.07 -19.38 0.07
CA ASP A 107 2.19 -18.43 0.75
C ASP A 107 2.93 -17.33 1.53
N LYS A 108 4.26 -17.43 1.67
CA LYS A 108 5.05 -16.47 2.44
C LYS A 108 5.38 -15.21 1.66
N HIS A 109 5.48 -15.30 0.35
CA HIS A 109 5.71 -14.14 -0.52
C HIS A 109 5.12 -14.38 -1.92
N TYR A 110 4.46 -13.35 -2.45
CA TYR A 110 3.95 -13.34 -3.81
C TYR A 110 4.15 -11.96 -4.45
N GLU A 111 4.27 -11.97 -5.77
CA GLU A 111 4.28 -10.83 -6.65
C GLU A 111 3.00 -10.83 -7.47
N VAL A 112 2.47 -9.64 -7.76
CA VAL A 112 1.27 -9.48 -8.58
C VAL A 112 1.74 -9.20 -10.00
N CYS A 113 1.54 -10.15 -10.90
CA CYS A 113 1.90 -10.09 -12.30
C CYS A 113 0.65 -9.82 -13.17
N HIS A 114 0.86 -9.20 -14.32
CA HIS A 114 -0.17 -9.01 -15.34
C HIS A 114 -0.16 -10.17 -16.33
N ILE A 115 -1.30 -10.83 -16.54
CA ILE A 115 -1.40 -11.95 -17.50
C ILE A 115 -1.16 -11.43 -18.93
N LYS A 116 -1.92 -10.39 -19.32
CA LYS A 116 -1.62 -9.59 -20.50
C LYS A 116 -0.69 -8.43 -20.08
N PRO A 117 0.52 -8.32 -20.64
CA PRO A 117 1.49 -7.32 -20.20
C PRO A 117 1.06 -5.89 -20.56
N ILE A 118 1.47 -4.92 -19.75
CA ILE A 118 1.08 -3.49 -19.86
C ILE A 118 1.36 -2.93 -21.27
N GLN A 119 2.45 -3.35 -21.90
CA GLN A 119 2.88 -2.87 -23.22
C GLN A 119 1.96 -3.28 -24.38
N GLU A 120 1.12 -4.31 -24.20
CA GLU A 120 0.17 -4.77 -25.22
C GLU A 120 -1.18 -4.04 -25.16
N PHE A 121 -1.35 -3.10 -24.23
CA PHE A 121 -2.55 -2.28 -24.17
C PHE A 121 -2.38 -0.99 -24.98
N SER A 122 -3.47 -0.57 -25.62
CA SER A 122 -3.53 0.73 -26.29
C SER A 122 -3.39 1.87 -25.28
N ASP A 123 -2.82 2.99 -25.72
CA ASP A 123 -2.66 4.22 -24.94
C ASP A 123 -3.99 4.85 -24.47
N LEU A 124 -5.10 4.51 -25.13
CA LEU A 124 -6.45 4.93 -24.73
C LEU A 124 -7.08 4.00 -23.68
N THR A 125 -6.42 2.89 -23.35
CA THR A 125 -6.95 1.91 -22.39
C THR A 125 -6.98 2.50 -20.98
N PRO A 126 -8.12 2.45 -20.28
CA PRO A 126 -8.19 2.85 -18.88
C PRO A 126 -7.31 1.96 -17.98
N ILE A 127 -6.64 2.56 -16.99
CA ILE A 127 -5.83 1.83 -16.02
C ILE A 127 -6.67 0.81 -15.23
N ALA A 128 -7.94 1.09 -14.97
CA ALA A 128 -8.87 0.14 -14.36
C ALA A 128 -9.01 -1.15 -15.19
N ILE A 129 -8.96 -1.08 -16.53
CA ILE A 129 -9.03 -2.25 -17.41
C ILE A 129 -7.71 -3.02 -17.39
N ILE A 130 -6.57 -2.31 -17.45
CA ILE A 130 -5.24 -2.95 -17.38
C ILE A 130 -5.06 -3.69 -16.05
N ASN A 131 -5.55 -3.12 -14.95
CA ASN A 131 -5.44 -3.68 -13.60
C ASN A 131 -6.71 -4.43 -13.16
N ASP A 132 -7.54 -4.88 -14.11
CA ASP A 132 -8.69 -5.74 -13.80
C ASP A 132 -8.21 -7.01 -13.09
N LEU A 133 -8.97 -7.51 -12.10
CA LEU A 133 -8.57 -8.68 -11.33
C LEU A 133 -8.42 -9.95 -12.17
N ASN A 134 -9.04 -10.02 -13.35
CA ASN A 134 -8.87 -11.14 -14.28
C ASN A 134 -7.59 -11.02 -15.11
N ASN A 135 -6.97 -9.84 -15.16
CA ASN A 135 -5.66 -9.64 -15.78
C ASN A 135 -4.52 -9.74 -14.76
N LEU A 136 -4.79 -10.09 -13.49
CA LEU A 136 -3.80 -10.14 -12.43
C LEU A 136 -3.67 -11.54 -11.83
N VAL A 137 -2.45 -11.97 -11.60
CA VAL A 137 -2.13 -13.26 -10.99
C VAL A 137 -1.08 -13.09 -9.89
N ALA A 138 -1.18 -13.89 -8.83
CA ALA A 138 -0.16 -13.96 -7.78
C ALA A 138 0.82 -15.10 -8.08
N LEU A 139 2.11 -14.77 -8.15
CA LEU A 139 3.20 -15.72 -8.43
C LEU A 139 4.30 -15.56 -7.39
N CYS A 140 5.04 -16.63 -7.09
CA CYS A 140 6.30 -16.48 -6.36
C CYS A 140 7.37 -15.92 -7.32
N PRO A 141 8.51 -15.40 -6.82
CA PRO A 141 9.52 -14.77 -7.67
C PRO A 141 10.04 -15.67 -8.80
N ASN A 142 10.14 -16.99 -8.57
CA ASN A 142 10.61 -17.94 -9.58
C ASN A 142 9.59 -18.10 -10.71
N HIS A 143 8.34 -18.46 -10.38
CA HIS A 143 7.29 -18.62 -11.40
C HIS A 143 6.94 -17.30 -12.09
N HIS A 144 7.08 -16.17 -11.41
CA HIS A 144 6.94 -14.86 -12.04
C HIS A 144 8.01 -14.65 -13.11
N TRP A 145 9.27 -14.95 -12.79
CA TRP A 145 10.36 -14.89 -13.77
C TRP A 145 10.13 -15.85 -14.94
N GLU A 146 9.73 -17.09 -14.68
CA GLU A 146 9.42 -18.08 -15.73
C GLU A 146 8.28 -17.61 -16.64
N PHE A 147 7.23 -17.01 -16.08
CA PHE A 147 6.11 -16.47 -16.84
C PHE A 147 6.55 -15.32 -17.75
N ASP A 148 7.28 -14.35 -17.21
CA ASP A 148 7.80 -13.20 -17.97
C ASP A 148 8.75 -13.62 -19.12
N HIS A 149 9.39 -14.79 -19.02
CA HIS A 149 10.32 -15.34 -20.02
C HIS A 149 9.68 -16.42 -20.92
N GLY A 150 8.37 -16.65 -20.81
CA GLY A 150 7.65 -17.62 -21.65
C GLY A 150 7.97 -19.09 -21.36
N LEU A 151 8.54 -19.38 -20.18
CA LEU A 151 8.80 -20.75 -19.69
C LEU A 151 7.59 -21.34 -18.95
N LEU A 152 6.66 -20.50 -18.53
CA LEU A 152 5.41 -20.85 -17.88
C LEU A 152 4.24 -20.23 -18.66
N THR A 153 3.16 -20.99 -18.87
CA THR A 153 1.91 -20.51 -19.48
C THR A 153 0.79 -20.62 -18.44
N LEU A 154 -0.05 -19.57 -18.35
CA LEU A 154 -1.17 -19.44 -17.40
C LEU A 154 -2.47 -19.11 -18.12
#